data_AF-A0A1B6DXT0-F1
#
_entry.id   AF-A0A1B6DXT0-F1
#
_cell.length_a   1.000
_cell.length_b   1.000
_cell.length_c   1.000
_cell.angle_alpha   90.00
_cell.angle_beta   90.00
_cell.angle_gamma   90.00
#
_symmetry.space_group_name_H-M   'P 1'
#
loop_
_entity.id
_entity.type
_entity.pdbx_description
1 polymer ?
#
loop_
_entity_poly.entity_id
_entity_poly.type
_entity_poly.pdbx_seq_one_letter_code
_entity_poly.pdbx_strand_id
1 'polypeptide(L)'
;MIEDSEPQVDACMESLVQDMMSHVRFPMMTPRQLAELLLSPLTKQYKEFFIERMAMGMSFHSGQAERVAEICQVESGRLLFTPRLYTADKWSSLLTVENFIQLPAYHTRTLVFSSHAFLEECAGEKTCEWVIDLYPKGVWFRKFFLIVWQGTVEVPENVLRTVRVSVTCRDPPNTGEDLRVKVGILITGIQDGVEHVMTVYQKNHHFSTNNKVLNLDDILDFEELNDPVLNLTGKSKPSPYLVGPNRDLLKLHIVIAPLSDVSSKDMIDKTFISSPR
;
A
#
# COMPACT_ATOMS: atom_id res chain seq x y z
N MET A 1 29.04 45.23 10.98
CA MET A 1 27.61 44.98 10.68
C MET A 1 27.44 43.62 10.00
N ILE A 2 27.81 42.53 10.67
CA ILE A 2 27.61 41.14 10.19
C ILE A 2 26.91 40.27 11.26
N GLU A 3 26.67 40.80 12.47
CA GLU A 3 26.14 40.02 13.61
C GLU A 3 24.62 39.79 13.59
N ASP A 4 23.87 40.42 12.68
CA ASP A 4 22.39 40.33 12.63
C ASP A 4 21.84 39.19 11.74
N SER A 5 22.71 38.47 11.00
CA SER A 5 22.28 37.44 10.06
C SER A 5 22.22 36.02 10.65
N GLU A 6 23.04 35.69 11.64
CA GLU A 6 23.08 34.37 12.27
C GLU A 6 21.76 33.97 12.96
N PRO A 7 21.12 34.81 13.80
CA PRO A 7 19.88 34.43 14.47
C PRO A 7 18.70 34.24 13.50
N GLN A 8 18.72 34.91 12.34
CA GLN A 8 17.73 34.70 11.29
C GLN A 8 17.93 33.38 10.54
N VAL A 9 19.18 32.98 10.32
CA VAL A 9 19.51 31.70 9.67
C VAL A 9 19.13 30.52 10.55
N ASP A 10 19.39 30.60 11.86
CA ASP A 10 19.03 29.54 12.81
C ASP A 10 17.51 29.35 12.91
N ALA A 11 16.74 30.44 13.00
CA ALA A 11 15.28 30.40 13.01
C ALA A 11 14.70 29.85 11.69
N CYS A 12 15.30 30.23 10.55
CA CYS A 12 14.91 29.70 9.25
C CYS A 12 15.18 28.19 9.15
N MET A 13 16.34 27.74 9.62
CA MET A 13 16.68 26.33 9.65
C MET A 13 15.75 25.54 10.56
N GLU A 14 15.41 26.08 11.74
CA GLU A 14 14.44 25.47 12.64
C GLU A 14 13.08 25.28 11.97
N SER A 15 12.54 26.33 11.33
CA SER A 15 11.27 26.23 10.58
C SER A 15 11.34 25.16 9.50
N LEU A 16 12.42 25.14 8.71
CA LEU A 16 12.61 24.16 7.64
C LEU A 16 12.64 22.72 8.17
N VAL A 17 13.33 22.50 9.29
CA VAL A 17 13.40 21.18 9.94
C VAL A 17 12.02 20.78 10.46
N GLN A 18 11.30 21.68 11.13
CA GLN A 18 9.95 21.40 11.61
C GLN A 18 8.99 21.10 10.45
N ASP A 19 9.05 21.86 9.36
CA ASP A 19 8.23 21.67 8.16
C ASP A 19 8.50 20.31 7.51
N MET A 20 9.76 19.97 7.24
CA MET A 20 10.11 18.67 6.66
C MET A 20 9.75 17.51 7.59
N MET A 21 10.10 17.63 8.88
CA MET A 21 9.92 16.55 9.84
C MET A 21 8.47 16.40 10.29
N SER A 22 7.60 17.40 10.07
CA SER A 22 6.14 17.29 10.30
C SER A 22 5.50 16.19 9.45
N HIS A 23 6.10 15.88 8.30
CA HIS A 23 5.67 14.79 7.44
C HIS A 23 6.11 13.43 7.96
N VAL A 24 7.02 13.32 8.92
CA VAL A 24 7.41 12.03 9.49
C VAL A 24 6.34 11.54 10.45
N ARG A 25 5.87 10.30 10.28
CA ARG A 25 4.86 9.68 11.13
C ARG A 25 5.55 8.89 12.24
N PHE A 26 5.93 9.58 13.31
CA PHE A 26 6.62 8.98 14.47
C PHE A 26 5.89 7.78 15.09
N PRO A 27 4.54 7.73 15.16
CA PRO A 27 3.82 6.53 15.59
C PRO A 27 4.01 5.28 14.72
N MET A 28 4.69 5.41 13.57
CA MET A 28 5.00 4.31 12.65
C MET A 28 6.44 3.80 12.82
N MET A 29 7.21 4.41 13.72
CA MET A 29 8.53 3.96 14.14
C MET A 29 8.39 3.08 15.38
N THR A 30 9.12 1.98 15.45
CA THR A 30 9.09 1.14 16.65
C THR A 30 9.65 1.91 17.87
N PRO A 31 9.24 1.59 19.10
CA PRO A 31 9.82 2.13 20.33
C PRO A 31 11.35 2.08 20.37
N ARG A 32 11.96 1.02 19.81
CA ARG A 32 13.41 0.94 19.63
C ARG A 32 13.94 2.03 18.69
N GLN A 33 13.33 2.21 17.52
CA GLN A 33 13.71 3.26 16.57
C GLN A 33 13.54 4.66 17.18
N LEU A 34 12.46 4.88 17.94
CA LEU A 34 12.24 6.12 18.68
C LEU A 34 13.36 6.34 19.71
N ALA A 35 13.73 5.33 20.51
CA ALA A 35 14.81 5.45 21.48
C ALA A 35 16.17 5.76 20.82
N GLU A 36 16.49 5.11 19.69
CA GLU A 36 17.70 5.38 18.91
C GLU A 36 17.75 6.82 18.39
N LEU A 37 16.58 7.41 18.06
CA LEU A 37 16.48 8.79 17.58
C LEU A 37 16.93 9.83 18.63
N LEU A 38 16.81 9.54 19.94
CA LEU A 38 17.30 10.43 21.01
C LEU A 38 18.81 10.71 20.90
N LEU A 39 19.56 9.79 20.27
CA LEU A 39 21.00 9.93 20.11
C LEU A 39 21.37 10.81 18.90
N SER A 40 20.42 11.06 18.00
CA SER A 40 20.63 11.83 16.76
C SER A 40 21.03 13.28 17.05
N PRO A 41 22.06 13.83 16.37
CA PRO A 41 22.42 15.24 16.49
C PRO A 41 21.25 16.18 16.17
N LEU A 42 20.44 15.85 15.16
CA LEU A 42 19.28 16.64 14.75
C LEU A 42 18.24 16.74 15.88
N THR A 43 17.98 15.62 16.55
CA THR A 43 17.06 15.56 17.69
C THR A 43 17.61 16.31 18.90
N LYS A 44 18.92 16.27 19.14
CA LYS A 44 19.55 17.05 20.21
C LYS A 44 19.45 18.56 19.97
N GLN A 45 19.57 18.98 18.71
CA GLN A 45 19.49 20.39 18.32
C GLN A 45 18.05 20.93 18.38
N TYR A 46 17.07 20.20 17.85
CA TYR A 46 15.67 20.64 17.76
C TYR A 46 14.75 19.86 18.72
N LYS A 47 15.20 19.72 19.97
CA LYS A 47 14.64 18.79 20.96
C LYS A 47 13.13 18.92 21.19
N GLU A 48 12.59 20.14 21.20
CA GLU A 48 11.20 20.39 21.57
C GLU A 48 10.24 19.71 20.58
N PHE A 49 10.47 19.96 19.28
CA PHE A 49 9.73 19.33 18.20
C PHE A 49 9.84 17.79 18.25
N PHE A 50 11.06 17.25 18.36
CA PHE A 50 11.26 15.81 18.30
C PHE A 50 10.72 15.08 19.53
N ILE A 51 10.95 15.59 20.74
CA ILE A 51 10.49 14.95 21.98
C ILE A 51 8.97 14.86 22.00
N GLU A 52 8.27 15.91 21.58
CA GLU A 52 6.81 15.90 21.50
C GLU A 52 6.32 14.80 20.55
N ARG A 53 6.86 14.75 19.33
CA ARG A 53 6.48 13.76 18.30
C ARG A 53 6.79 12.33 18.72
N MET A 54 7.93 12.12 19.36
CA MET A 54 8.34 10.82 19.90
C MET A 54 7.44 10.39 21.06
N ALA A 55 7.05 11.32 21.94
CA ALA A 55 6.13 11.04 23.02
C ALA A 55 4.76 10.59 22.49
N MET A 56 4.25 11.20 21.41
CA MET A 56 3.03 10.72 20.74
C MET A 56 3.17 9.27 20.26
N GLY A 57 4.31 8.93 19.63
CA GLY A 57 4.60 7.56 19.19
C GLY A 57 4.69 6.57 20.35
N MET A 58 5.38 6.92 21.43
CA MET A 58 5.47 6.08 22.62
C MET A 58 4.11 5.87 23.28
N SER A 59 3.26 6.90 23.36
CA SER A 59 1.89 6.78 23.86
C SER A 59 1.06 5.82 23.02
N PHE A 60 1.22 5.84 21.69
CA PHE A 60 0.57 4.89 20.78
C PHE A 60 1.03 3.45 21.01
N HIS A 61 2.34 3.20 21.03
CA HIS A 61 2.87 1.84 21.25
C HIS A 61 2.63 1.30 22.66
N SER A 62 2.36 2.16 23.63
CA SER A 62 2.08 1.78 25.03
C SER A 62 0.58 1.66 25.35
N GLY A 63 -0.30 1.87 24.38
CA GLY A 63 -1.76 1.77 24.57
C GLY A 63 -2.38 2.91 25.40
N GLN A 64 -1.78 4.10 25.44
CA GLN A 64 -2.34 5.27 26.14
C GLN A 64 -3.49 5.90 25.33
N ALA A 65 -4.63 5.21 25.29
CA ALA A 65 -5.75 5.53 24.41
C ALA A 65 -6.30 6.96 24.59
N GLU A 66 -6.40 7.47 25.83
CA GLU A 66 -6.90 8.82 26.12
C GLU A 66 -6.02 9.90 25.48
N ARG A 67 -4.70 9.80 25.68
CA ARG A 67 -3.73 10.75 25.10
C ARG A 67 -3.73 10.69 23.56
N VAL A 68 -3.83 9.50 22.98
CA VAL A 68 -3.92 9.37 21.51
C VAL A 68 -5.22 9.98 21.00
N ALA A 69 -6.33 9.78 21.70
CA ALA A 69 -7.63 10.35 21.34
C ALA A 69 -7.63 11.89 21.39
N GLU A 70 -6.96 12.50 22.38
CA GLU A 70 -6.76 13.95 22.46
C GLU A 70 -6.03 14.50 21.23
N ILE A 71 -4.95 13.86 20.80
CA ILE A 71 -4.19 14.27 19.60
C ILE A 71 -5.06 14.14 18.34
N CYS A 72 -5.89 13.11 18.29
CA CYS A 72 -6.76 12.81 17.15
C CYS A 72 -8.03 13.68 17.06
N GLN A 73 -8.21 14.66 17.96
CA GLN A 73 -9.32 15.61 17.87
C GLN A 73 -9.23 16.49 16.62
N VAL A 74 -8.02 16.69 16.09
CA VAL A 74 -7.76 17.42 14.85
C VAL A 74 -7.30 16.47 13.74
N GLU A 75 -7.63 16.79 12.49
CA GLU A 75 -7.30 15.95 11.34
C GLU A 75 -5.79 15.78 11.14
N SER A 76 -5.02 16.84 11.35
CA SER A 76 -3.55 16.78 11.31
C SER A 76 -2.97 15.79 12.30
N GLY A 77 -3.61 15.61 13.46
CA GLY A 77 -3.26 14.62 14.47
C GLY A 77 -3.55 13.19 14.00
N ARG A 78 -4.75 12.96 13.43
CA ARG A 78 -5.10 11.64 12.84
C ARG A 78 -4.13 11.20 11.76
N LEU A 79 -3.68 12.13 10.92
CA LEU A 79 -2.71 11.85 9.87
C LEU A 79 -1.37 11.33 10.38
N LEU A 80 -1.01 11.56 11.66
CA LEU A 80 0.19 10.99 12.28
C LEU A 80 0.05 9.49 12.56
N PHE A 81 -1.18 9.03 12.81
CA PHE A 81 -1.50 7.63 13.11
C PHE A 81 -2.05 6.85 11.89
N THR A 82 -2.21 7.50 10.75
CA THR A 82 -2.51 6.81 9.49
C THR A 82 -1.21 6.27 8.89
N PRO A 83 -1.06 5.00 8.51
CA PRO A 83 0.13 4.52 7.80
C PRO A 83 0.22 5.02 6.35
N ARG A 84 1.44 5.10 5.84
CA ARG A 84 1.73 5.29 4.39
C ARG A 84 1.89 3.93 3.72
N LEU A 85 2.12 3.95 2.41
CA LEU A 85 2.53 2.77 1.67
C LEU A 85 4.01 2.50 1.96
N TYR A 86 4.27 1.68 2.98
CA TYR A 86 5.63 1.27 3.34
C TYR A 86 6.06 0.08 2.50
N THR A 87 7.10 0.25 1.70
CA THR A 87 7.68 -0.78 0.80
C THR A 87 8.68 -1.69 1.50
N ALA A 88 8.82 -1.59 2.82
CA ALA A 88 9.63 -2.50 3.62
C ALA A 88 8.92 -3.87 3.75
N ASP A 89 9.71 -4.94 3.86
CA ASP A 89 9.23 -6.33 3.91
C ASP A 89 8.20 -6.60 5.02
N LYS A 90 8.20 -5.79 6.09
CA LYS A 90 7.24 -5.90 7.20
C LYS A 90 5.77 -5.82 6.76
N TRP A 91 5.49 -5.05 5.70
CA TRP A 91 4.13 -4.71 5.26
C TRP A 91 3.87 -5.01 3.80
N SER A 92 4.87 -5.53 3.09
CA SER A 92 4.82 -5.55 1.64
C SER A 92 5.60 -6.69 1.04
N SER A 93 5.24 -7.05 -0.18
CA SER A 93 5.92 -8.08 -0.96
C SER A 93 5.78 -7.81 -2.46
N LEU A 94 6.68 -8.39 -3.25
CA LEU A 94 6.77 -8.18 -4.68
C LEU A 94 6.22 -9.39 -5.44
N LEU A 95 5.21 -9.17 -6.28
CA LEU A 95 4.73 -10.13 -7.27
C LEU A 95 5.33 -9.77 -8.63
N THR A 96 6.05 -10.71 -9.24
CA THR A 96 6.58 -10.56 -10.61
C THR A 96 5.95 -11.61 -11.52
N VAL A 97 5.41 -11.17 -12.65
CA VAL A 97 4.99 -12.03 -13.75
C VAL A 97 6.10 -12.06 -14.78
N GLU A 98 6.79 -13.20 -14.86
CA GLU A 98 7.80 -13.46 -15.88
C GLU A 98 7.17 -14.04 -17.15
N ASN A 99 7.85 -13.85 -18.29
CA ASN A 99 7.41 -14.32 -19.60
C ASN A 99 5.97 -13.88 -19.91
N PHE A 100 5.66 -12.62 -19.63
CA PHE A 100 4.31 -12.05 -19.72
C PHE A 100 3.65 -12.29 -21.08
N ILE A 101 4.39 -12.16 -22.18
CA ILE A 101 3.91 -12.38 -23.54
C ILE A 101 3.38 -13.81 -23.69
N GLN A 102 4.09 -14.80 -23.15
CA GLN A 102 3.74 -16.22 -23.22
C GLN A 102 2.65 -16.64 -22.22
N LEU A 103 2.32 -15.78 -21.26
CA LEU A 103 1.27 -16.06 -20.28
C LEU A 103 -0.07 -16.33 -20.99
N PRO A 104 -0.75 -17.46 -20.74
CA PRO A 104 -2.07 -17.71 -21.33
C PRO A 104 -3.12 -16.71 -20.87
N ALA A 105 -4.14 -16.48 -21.70
CA ALA A 105 -5.31 -15.70 -21.29
C ALA A 105 -5.96 -16.33 -20.04
N TYR A 106 -6.49 -15.47 -19.15
CA TYR A 106 -7.16 -15.87 -17.92
C TYR A 106 -6.30 -16.65 -16.91
N HIS A 107 -4.99 -16.73 -17.13
CA HIS A 107 -4.08 -17.37 -16.20
C HIS A 107 -3.82 -16.49 -14.98
N THR A 108 -3.75 -17.11 -13.81
CA THR A 108 -3.55 -16.43 -12.53
C THR A 108 -2.10 -16.56 -12.07
N ARG A 109 -1.57 -15.50 -11.45
CA ARG A 109 -0.30 -15.52 -10.71
C ARG A 109 -0.58 -15.25 -9.24
N THR A 110 -0.15 -16.17 -8.39
CA THR A 110 -0.45 -16.14 -6.96
C THR A 110 0.81 -15.80 -6.16
N LEU A 111 0.70 -14.90 -5.19
CA LEU A 111 1.68 -14.63 -4.15
C LEU A 111 1.03 -14.88 -2.80
N VAL A 112 1.76 -15.54 -1.90
CA VAL A 112 1.35 -15.71 -0.51
C VAL A 112 2.42 -15.08 0.37
N PHE A 113 2.00 -14.21 1.29
CA PHE A 113 2.91 -13.62 2.28
C PHE A 113 2.14 -13.27 3.55
N SER A 114 2.87 -13.04 4.63
CA SER A 114 2.30 -12.60 5.90
C SER A 114 2.80 -11.20 6.24
N SER A 115 1.94 -10.40 6.84
CA SER A 115 2.31 -9.10 7.41
C SER A 115 1.81 -9.01 8.85
N HIS A 116 2.30 -8.04 9.61
CA HIS A 116 1.74 -7.77 10.94
C HIS A 116 0.25 -7.37 10.83
N ALA A 117 -0.52 -7.65 11.87
CA ALA A 117 -1.95 -7.32 11.94
C ALA A 117 -2.22 -5.97 12.63
N PHE A 118 -1.24 -5.42 13.34
CA PHE A 118 -1.36 -4.20 14.15
C PHE A 118 -0.14 -3.30 13.98
N LEU A 119 -0.32 -1.98 14.11
CA LEU A 119 0.78 -1.01 14.01
C LEU A 119 1.46 -0.81 15.37
N GLU A 120 0.66 -0.76 16.43
CA GLU A 120 1.08 -0.61 17.82
C GLU A 120 1.75 -1.88 18.34
N GLU A 121 2.75 -1.71 19.21
CA GLU A 121 3.54 -2.85 19.71
C GLU A 121 2.85 -3.52 20.89
N CYS A 122 2.05 -2.79 21.67
CA CYS A 122 1.24 -3.33 22.76
C CYS A 122 0.19 -4.37 22.30
N ALA A 123 -0.20 -4.39 21.03
CA ALA A 123 -1.10 -5.40 20.47
C ALA A 123 -0.40 -6.75 20.18
N GLY A 124 0.93 -6.79 20.29
CA GLY A 124 1.76 -7.99 20.12
C GLY A 124 2.09 -8.33 18.66
N GLU A 125 2.70 -9.49 18.45
CA GLU A 125 3.28 -9.92 17.17
C GLU A 125 2.31 -10.73 16.28
N LYS A 126 1.01 -10.45 16.37
CA LYS A 126 0.04 -11.14 15.53
C LYS A 126 0.25 -10.79 14.06
N THR A 127 0.21 -11.80 13.20
CA THR A 127 0.33 -11.64 11.75
C THR A 127 -0.95 -12.08 11.05
N CYS A 128 -1.13 -11.62 9.83
CA CYS A 128 -2.20 -12.04 8.93
C CYS A 128 -1.57 -12.63 7.67
N GLU A 129 -2.08 -13.76 7.21
CA GLU A 129 -1.65 -14.39 5.96
C GLU A 129 -2.54 -13.94 4.80
N TRP A 130 -1.88 -13.47 3.74
CA TRP A 130 -2.50 -12.91 2.55
C TRP A 130 -2.27 -13.82 1.35
N VAL A 131 -3.30 -14.04 0.55
CA VAL A 131 -3.21 -14.64 -0.78
C VAL A 131 -3.56 -13.58 -1.81
N ILE A 132 -2.61 -13.26 -2.67
CA ILE A 132 -2.76 -12.28 -3.74
C ILE A 132 -2.84 -13.03 -5.06
N ASP A 133 -3.94 -12.89 -5.78
CA ASP A 133 -4.11 -13.45 -7.11
C ASP A 133 -4.18 -12.33 -8.15
N LEU A 134 -3.21 -12.28 -9.05
CA LEU A 134 -3.19 -11.38 -10.19
C LEU A 134 -3.74 -12.09 -11.44
N TYR A 135 -4.69 -11.43 -12.10
CA TYR A 135 -5.27 -11.81 -13.38
C TYR A 135 -4.92 -10.73 -14.40
N PRO A 136 -3.75 -10.81 -15.05
CA PRO A 136 -3.29 -9.73 -15.92
C PRO A 136 -3.90 -9.78 -17.33
N LYS A 137 -4.43 -10.95 -17.73
CA LYS A 137 -5.04 -11.22 -19.05
C LYS A 137 -6.53 -11.55 -18.95
N GLY A 138 -7.23 -10.88 -18.02
CA GLY A 138 -8.68 -10.99 -17.86
C GLY A 138 -9.11 -12.08 -16.90
N VAL A 139 -10.40 -12.11 -16.59
CA VAL A 139 -11.01 -13.11 -15.70
C VAL A 139 -12.10 -13.85 -16.46
N TRP A 140 -12.06 -15.18 -16.45
CA TRP A 140 -13.08 -16.01 -17.08
C TRP A 140 -13.89 -16.79 -16.05
N PHE A 141 -15.15 -16.42 -15.89
CA PHE A 141 -16.14 -17.16 -15.15
C PHE A 141 -16.75 -18.21 -16.08
N ARG A 142 -16.36 -19.46 -15.89
CA ARG A 142 -16.92 -20.58 -16.66
C ARG A 142 -18.39 -20.76 -16.33
N LYS A 143 -19.16 -21.21 -17.33
CA LYS A 143 -20.53 -21.66 -17.15
C LYS A 143 -20.61 -22.76 -16.08
N PHE A 144 -21.58 -22.67 -15.18
CA PHE A 144 -21.83 -23.69 -14.17
C PHE A 144 -23.31 -23.81 -13.81
N PHE A 145 -23.67 -24.88 -13.12
CA PHE A 145 -25.04 -25.13 -12.65
C PHE A 145 -25.11 -24.99 -11.13
N LEU A 146 -26.01 -24.15 -10.66
CA LEU A 146 -26.28 -23.89 -9.25
C LEU A 146 -27.46 -24.76 -8.80
N ILE A 147 -27.22 -25.68 -7.86
CA ILE A 147 -28.27 -26.55 -7.34
C ILE A 147 -28.96 -25.82 -6.17
N VAL A 148 -30.25 -25.52 -6.33
CA VAL A 148 -31.10 -24.90 -5.30
C VAL A 148 -32.34 -25.75 -5.05
N TRP A 149 -33.07 -25.47 -3.96
CA TRP A 149 -34.29 -26.22 -3.60
C TRP A 149 -35.35 -26.24 -4.71
N GLN A 150 -35.43 -25.19 -5.53
CA GLN A 150 -36.40 -25.05 -6.61
C GLN A 150 -35.95 -25.70 -7.93
N GLY A 151 -34.77 -26.35 -7.96
CA GLY A 151 -34.21 -27.01 -9.14
C GLY A 151 -32.77 -26.59 -9.42
N THR A 152 -32.30 -26.89 -10.63
CA THR A 152 -30.96 -26.49 -11.07
C THR A 152 -31.06 -25.20 -11.90
N VAL A 153 -30.32 -24.16 -11.50
CA VAL A 153 -30.23 -22.90 -12.22
C VAL A 153 -28.94 -22.87 -13.00
N GLU A 154 -29.04 -22.65 -14.32
CA GLU A 154 -27.87 -22.43 -15.16
C GLU A 154 -27.33 -21.01 -14.95
N VAL A 155 -26.04 -20.89 -14.64
CA VAL A 155 -25.33 -19.61 -14.60
C VAL A 155 -24.46 -19.51 -15.86
N PRO A 156 -24.69 -18.50 -16.72
CA PRO A 156 -23.95 -18.35 -17.97
C PRO A 156 -22.47 -18.04 -17.73
N GLU A 157 -21.65 -18.31 -18.73
CA GLU A 157 -20.26 -17.87 -18.70
C GLU A 157 -20.16 -16.34 -18.83
N ASN A 158 -19.12 -15.76 -18.23
CA ASN A 158 -18.82 -14.34 -18.32
C ASN A 158 -17.31 -14.12 -18.38
N VAL A 159 -16.86 -13.25 -19.28
CA VAL A 159 -15.45 -12.87 -19.42
C VAL A 159 -15.29 -11.40 -19.13
N LEU A 160 -14.44 -11.07 -18.16
CA LEU A 160 -14.10 -9.69 -17.83
C LEU A 160 -12.74 -9.34 -18.45
N ARG A 161 -12.74 -8.31 -19.30
CA ARG A 161 -11.52 -7.69 -19.86
C ARG A 161 -10.96 -6.68 -18.88
N THR A 162 -10.36 -7.17 -17.79
CA THR A 162 -9.80 -6.34 -16.73
C THR A 162 -8.49 -6.91 -16.23
N VAL A 163 -7.59 -6.04 -15.79
CA VAL A 163 -6.44 -6.43 -14.98
C VAL A 163 -6.90 -6.41 -13.53
N ARG A 164 -7.07 -7.60 -12.93
CA ARG A 164 -7.59 -7.76 -11.57
C ARG A 164 -6.52 -8.21 -10.60
N VAL A 165 -6.50 -7.61 -9.42
CA VAL A 165 -5.85 -8.18 -8.23
C VAL A 165 -6.91 -8.56 -7.22
N SER A 166 -6.91 -9.83 -6.79
CA SER A 166 -7.71 -10.30 -5.66
C SER A 166 -6.81 -10.42 -4.44
N VAL A 167 -7.20 -9.79 -3.34
CA VAL A 167 -6.51 -9.86 -2.04
C VAL A 167 -7.39 -10.65 -1.09
N THR A 168 -6.92 -11.81 -0.66
CA THR A 168 -7.64 -12.69 0.27
C THR A 168 -6.94 -12.72 1.62
N CYS A 169 -7.69 -12.44 2.69
CA CYS A 169 -7.29 -12.64 4.07
C CYS A 169 -7.68 -14.06 4.49
N ARG A 170 -6.72 -14.96 4.74
CA ARG A 170 -7.06 -16.35 5.11
C ARG A 170 -7.75 -16.43 6.46
N ASP A 171 -7.10 -15.82 7.44
CA ASP A 171 -7.48 -15.87 8.85
C ASP A 171 -7.66 -14.44 9.39
N PRO A 172 -8.81 -13.79 9.10
CA PRO A 172 -9.11 -12.52 9.75
C PRO A 172 -9.20 -12.74 11.28
N PRO A 173 -8.78 -11.77 12.10
CA PRO A 173 -8.87 -11.86 13.54
C PRO A 173 -10.30 -12.20 14.00
N ASN A 174 -10.45 -13.26 14.80
CA ASN A 174 -11.76 -13.70 15.34
C ASN A 174 -12.22 -12.86 16.55
N THR A 175 -11.73 -11.62 16.71
CA THR A 175 -11.97 -10.78 17.88
C THR A 175 -13.33 -10.05 17.85
N GLY A 176 -14.16 -10.28 16.84
CA GLY A 176 -15.45 -9.60 16.66
C GLY A 176 -15.33 -8.21 16.01
N GLU A 177 -14.10 -7.75 15.75
CA GLU A 177 -13.79 -6.50 15.05
C GLU A 177 -13.15 -6.82 13.69
N ASP A 178 -13.56 -6.08 12.66
CA ASP A 178 -13.02 -6.24 11.31
C ASP A 178 -11.55 -5.80 11.24
N LEU A 179 -10.71 -6.58 10.56
CA LEU A 179 -9.33 -6.18 10.26
C LEU A 179 -9.35 -5.09 9.19
N ARG A 180 -9.08 -3.86 9.62
CA ARG A 180 -8.94 -2.72 8.70
C ARG A 180 -7.54 -2.64 8.16
N VAL A 181 -7.42 -2.50 6.86
CA VAL A 181 -6.13 -2.33 6.19
C VAL A 181 -6.22 -1.27 5.10
N LYS A 182 -5.08 -0.67 4.81
CA LYS A 182 -4.81 0.06 3.58
C LYS A 182 -4.05 -0.87 2.64
N VAL A 183 -4.67 -1.19 1.51
CA VAL A 183 -4.05 -1.96 0.42
C VAL A 183 -3.50 -0.97 -0.60
N GLY A 184 -2.21 -1.11 -0.92
CA GLY A 184 -1.54 -0.38 -2.00
C GLY A 184 -0.97 -1.35 -3.03
N ILE A 185 -1.21 -1.08 -4.31
CA ILE A 185 -0.61 -1.79 -5.44
C ILE A 185 0.24 -0.79 -6.21
N LEU A 186 1.56 -0.90 -6.08
CA LEU A 186 2.53 -0.05 -6.77
C LEU A 186 3.02 -0.81 -8.00
N ILE A 187 2.71 -0.27 -9.18
CA ILE A 187 2.97 -0.94 -10.44
C ILE A 187 4.19 -0.29 -11.08
N THR A 188 5.21 -1.11 -11.32
CA THR A 188 6.45 -0.65 -11.94
C THR A 188 6.27 -0.59 -13.45
N GLY A 189 6.78 0.47 -14.06
CA GLY A 189 6.93 0.57 -15.50
C GLY A 189 8.26 1.22 -15.86
N ILE A 190 8.45 1.48 -17.15
CA ILE A 190 9.62 2.20 -17.67
C ILE A 190 9.19 3.53 -18.27
N GLN A 191 9.91 4.59 -17.93
CA GLN A 191 9.83 5.88 -18.61
C GLN A 191 11.27 6.37 -18.81
N ASP A 192 11.56 6.84 -20.02
CA ASP A 192 12.89 7.36 -20.40
C ASP A 192 14.06 6.41 -20.05
N GLY A 193 13.81 5.09 -20.13
CA GLY A 193 14.79 4.05 -19.87
C GLY A 193 14.98 3.69 -18.39
N VAL A 194 14.22 4.29 -17.47
CA VAL A 194 14.32 4.05 -16.02
C VAL A 194 13.10 3.32 -15.49
N GLU A 195 13.33 2.18 -14.82
CA GLU A 195 12.29 1.46 -14.08
C GLU A 195 11.90 2.26 -12.82
N HIS A 196 10.61 2.56 -12.66
CA HIS A 196 10.07 3.22 -11.48
C HIS A 196 8.58 2.90 -11.30
N VAL A 197 8.02 3.26 -10.15
CA VAL A 197 6.58 3.12 -9.89
C VAL A 197 5.83 4.16 -10.74
N MET A 198 5.13 3.71 -11.79
CA MET A 198 4.35 4.59 -12.67
C MET A 198 2.91 4.78 -12.21
N THR A 199 2.33 3.77 -11.56
CA THR A 199 0.94 3.79 -11.11
C THR A 199 0.81 3.25 -9.71
N VAL A 200 0.02 3.94 -8.90
CA VAL A 200 -0.32 3.52 -7.54
C VAL A 200 -1.84 3.42 -7.43
N TYR A 201 -2.30 2.23 -7.11
CA TYR A 201 -3.68 2.00 -6.67
C TYR A 201 -3.69 1.89 -5.15
N GLN A 202 -4.54 2.64 -4.45
CA GLN A 202 -4.74 2.48 -3.01
C GLN A 202 -6.21 2.40 -2.62
N LYS A 203 -6.52 1.55 -1.64
CA LYS A 203 -7.87 1.40 -1.10
C LYS A 203 -7.85 0.92 0.34
N ASN A 204 -8.63 1.57 1.20
CA ASN A 204 -8.93 1.06 2.53
C ASN A 204 -9.98 -0.07 2.45
N HIS A 205 -9.79 -1.15 3.19
CA HIS A 205 -10.71 -2.29 3.23
C HIS A 205 -10.83 -2.89 4.62
N HIS A 206 -11.97 -3.55 4.86
CA HIS A 206 -12.32 -4.20 6.11
C HIS A 206 -12.49 -5.70 5.82
N PHE A 207 -11.56 -6.50 6.34
CA PHE A 207 -11.62 -7.95 6.23
C PHE A 207 -12.30 -8.55 7.46
N SER A 208 -13.25 -9.43 7.23
CA SER A 208 -14.03 -10.10 8.27
C SER A 208 -14.26 -11.57 7.92
N THR A 209 -14.84 -12.33 8.85
CA THR A 209 -15.19 -13.74 8.60
C THR A 209 -16.15 -13.91 7.42
N ASN A 210 -17.02 -12.93 7.18
CA ASN A 210 -17.98 -12.92 6.07
C ASN A 210 -17.41 -12.25 4.80
N ASN A 211 -16.42 -11.38 4.94
CA ASN A 211 -15.82 -10.65 3.83
C ASN A 211 -14.29 -10.81 3.84
N LYS A 212 -13.83 -11.94 3.29
CA LYS A 212 -12.40 -12.32 3.27
C LYS A 212 -11.65 -11.88 2.02
N VAL A 213 -12.35 -11.40 0.99
CA VAL A 213 -11.78 -11.20 -0.35
C VAL A 213 -12.08 -9.79 -0.85
N LEU A 214 -11.03 -9.08 -1.26
CA LEU A 214 -11.10 -7.80 -1.93
C LEU A 214 -10.67 -7.96 -3.39
N ASN A 215 -11.61 -7.77 -4.33
CA ASN A 215 -11.28 -7.67 -5.75
C ASN A 215 -11.02 -6.21 -6.13
N LEU A 216 -9.89 -5.97 -6.78
CA LEU A 216 -9.46 -4.70 -7.35
C LEU A 216 -9.42 -4.85 -8.86
N ASP A 217 -10.41 -4.27 -9.53
CA ASP A 217 -10.52 -4.26 -10.99
C ASP A 217 -9.90 -3.00 -11.60
N ASP A 218 -9.50 -3.15 -12.86
CA ASP A 218 -8.96 -2.09 -13.71
C ASP A 218 -7.76 -1.38 -13.05
N ILE A 219 -6.90 -2.17 -12.40
CA ILE A 219 -5.68 -1.63 -11.77
C ILE A 219 -4.67 -1.12 -12.83
N LEU A 220 -4.82 -1.58 -14.07
CA LEU A 220 -4.18 -1.10 -15.29
C LEU A 220 -5.19 -1.11 -16.43
N ASP A 221 -4.93 -0.30 -17.45
CA ASP A 221 -5.69 -0.40 -18.70
C ASP A 221 -5.43 -1.75 -19.37
N PHE A 222 -6.52 -2.47 -19.65
CA PHE A 222 -6.44 -3.83 -20.17
C PHE A 222 -5.83 -3.87 -21.58
N GLU A 223 -6.20 -2.91 -22.43
CA GLU A 223 -5.79 -2.90 -23.84
C GLU A 223 -4.35 -2.40 -23.97
N GLU A 224 -3.94 -1.40 -23.19
CA GLU A 224 -2.55 -0.92 -23.13
C GLU A 224 -1.59 -2.02 -22.67
N LEU A 225 -2.00 -2.84 -21.69
CA LEU A 225 -1.17 -3.93 -21.19
C LEU A 225 -1.11 -5.12 -22.15
N ASN A 226 -2.25 -5.44 -22.80
CA ASN A 226 -2.41 -6.67 -23.58
C ASN A 226 -2.49 -6.45 -25.10
N ASP A 227 -2.06 -5.28 -25.61
CA ASP A 227 -2.24 -4.85 -27.00
C ASP A 227 -1.95 -6.01 -27.99
N PRO A 228 -2.96 -6.47 -28.74
CA PRO A 228 -2.82 -7.59 -29.65
C PRO A 228 -1.83 -7.34 -30.80
N VAL A 229 -1.53 -6.08 -31.14
CA VAL A 229 -0.61 -5.72 -32.23
C VAL A 229 0.84 -6.06 -31.86
N LEU A 230 1.21 -5.99 -30.58
CA LEU A 230 2.50 -6.48 -30.07
C LEU A 230 2.67 -7.97 -30.33
N ASN A 231 1.63 -8.76 -30.08
CA ASN A 231 1.68 -10.22 -30.19
C ASN A 231 1.75 -10.72 -31.64
N LEU A 232 1.25 -9.92 -32.60
CA LEU A 232 1.12 -10.34 -34.00
C LEU A 232 2.16 -9.74 -34.96
N THR A 233 2.69 -8.55 -34.67
CA THR A 233 3.49 -7.80 -35.65
C THR A 233 4.89 -7.44 -35.19
N GLY A 234 5.18 -7.49 -33.88
CA GLY A 234 6.46 -7.04 -33.31
C GLY A 234 6.84 -5.58 -33.60
N LYS A 235 5.92 -4.79 -34.17
CA LYS A 235 6.16 -3.41 -34.65
C LYS A 235 5.62 -2.33 -33.71
N SER A 236 4.72 -2.69 -32.80
CA SER A 236 4.20 -1.76 -31.78
C SER A 236 5.18 -1.67 -30.60
N LYS A 237 5.20 -0.52 -29.92
CA LYS A 237 6.03 -0.36 -28.72
C LYS A 237 5.40 -1.19 -27.58
N PRO A 238 6.19 -2.00 -26.85
CA PRO A 238 5.68 -2.75 -25.71
C PRO A 238 5.05 -1.82 -24.68
N SER A 239 4.01 -2.30 -24.00
CA SER A 239 3.36 -1.58 -22.89
C SER A 239 4.41 -1.00 -21.93
N PRO A 240 4.27 0.25 -21.47
CA PRO A 240 5.25 0.88 -20.58
C PRO A 240 5.40 0.11 -19.25
N TYR A 241 4.37 -0.65 -18.84
CA TYR A 241 4.36 -1.51 -17.64
C TYR A 241 5.15 -2.83 -17.76
N LEU A 242 5.55 -3.23 -18.98
CA LEU A 242 6.35 -4.45 -19.17
C LEU A 242 7.85 -4.13 -19.13
N VAL A 243 8.49 -4.37 -17.99
CA VAL A 243 9.87 -3.97 -17.71
C VAL A 243 10.88 -5.10 -18.00
N GLY A 244 12.15 -4.87 -17.63
CA GLY A 244 13.25 -5.79 -17.91
C GLY A 244 13.82 -5.67 -19.33
N PRO A 245 14.96 -6.34 -19.61
CA PRO A 245 15.69 -6.23 -20.88
C PRO A 245 14.84 -6.59 -22.11
N ASN A 246 13.96 -7.58 -21.95
CA ASN A 246 13.09 -8.07 -23.02
C ASN A 246 11.69 -7.44 -23.01
N ARG A 247 11.42 -6.49 -22.10
CA ARG A 247 10.10 -5.86 -21.91
C ARG A 247 9.00 -6.92 -21.75
N ASP A 248 9.25 -7.88 -20.85
CA ASP A 248 8.46 -9.10 -20.69
C ASP A 248 8.21 -9.46 -19.20
N LEU A 249 8.41 -8.49 -18.31
CA LEU A 249 8.20 -8.62 -16.87
C LEU A 249 7.13 -7.63 -16.42
N LEU A 250 6.09 -8.08 -15.72
CA LEU A 250 5.16 -7.20 -15.02
C LEU A 250 5.43 -7.28 -13.51
N LYS A 251 5.78 -6.16 -12.88
CA LYS A 251 6.15 -6.10 -11.45
C LYS A 251 5.14 -5.28 -10.65
N LEU A 252 4.55 -5.89 -9.63
CA LEU A 252 3.63 -5.27 -8.69
C LEU A 252 4.18 -5.39 -7.27
N HIS A 253 4.40 -4.27 -6.61
CA HIS A 253 4.68 -4.26 -5.17
C HIS A 253 3.36 -4.09 -4.42
N ILE A 254 2.99 -5.12 -3.66
CA ILE A 254 1.77 -5.13 -2.86
C ILE A 254 2.12 -4.72 -1.45
N VAL A 255 1.44 -3.69 -0.94
CA VAL A 255 1.55 -3.19 0.42
C VAL A 255 0.22 -3.40 1.12
N ILE A 256 0.23 -4.05 2.28
CA ILE A 256 -0.95 -4.19 3.14
C ILE A 256 -0.56 -3.71 4.54
N ALA A 257 -1.00 -2.49 4.86
CA ALA A 257 -0.72 -1.87 6.16
C ALA A 257 -2.01 -1.86 7.02
N PRO A 258 -1.98 -2.35 8.26
CA PRO A 258 -3.14 -2.31 9.15
C PRO A 258 -3.51 -0.88 9.50
N LEU A 259 -4.80 -0.63 9.68
CA LEU A 259 -5.35 0.65 10.11
C LEU A 259 -5.88 0.51 11.54
N SER A 260 -5.51 1.46 12.39
CA SER A 260 -6.03 1.57 13.76
C SER A 260 -7.32 2.40 13.79
N ASP A 261 -8.05 2.41 14.91
CA ASP A 261 -9.24 3.24 15.10
C ASP A 261 -8.99 4.74 14.97
N VAL A 262 -7.74 5.13 15.21
CA VAL A 262 -7.30 6.53 15.20
C VAL A 262 -6.78 6.97 13.84
N SER A 263 -6.65 6.04 12.88
CA SER A 263 -6.28 6.35 11.50
C SER A 263 -7.41 7.10 10.77
N SER A 264 -7.04 8.00 9.87
CA SER A 264 -7.97 8.75 9.02
C SER A 264 -8.81 7.81 8.14
N LYS A 265 -10.12 8.12 8.00
CA LYS A 265 -11.10 7.23 7.36
C LYS A 265 -11.03 7.23 5.82
N ASP A 266 -10.60 8.34 5.23
CA ASP A 266 -10.65 8.52 3.78
C ASP A 266 -9.31 8.21 3.11
N MET A 267 -9.37 7.39 2.05
CA MET A 267 -8.62 7.55 0.79
C MET A 267 -9.00 6.43 -0.19
N ILE A 268 -9.67 6.80 -1.29
CA ILE A 268 -9.64 6.04 -2.54
C ILE A 268 -9.03 6.99 -3.56
N ASP A 269 -7.76 6.78 -3.90
CA ASP A 269 -7.13 7.49 -5.01
C ASP A 269 -6.46 6.46 -5.91
N LYS A 270 -6.80 6.50 -7.21
CA LYS A 270 -5.89 6.05 -8.26
C LYS A 270 -5.03 7.26 -8.59
N THR A 271 -3.74 7.18 -8.30
CA THR A 271 -2.81 8.28 -8.61
C THR A 271 -1.87 7.82 -9.71
N PHE A 272 -1.93 8.51 -10.85
CA PHE A 272 -0.91 8.41 -11.89
C PHE A 272 0.27 9.27 -11.48
N ILE A 273 1.44 8.67 -11.34
CA ILE A 273 2.68 9.41 -11.06
C ILE A 273 3.31 9.71 -12.41
N SER A 274 2.87 10.79 -13.08
CA SER A 274 3.61 11.33 -14.22
C SER A 274 4.69 12.28 -13.71
N SER A 275 5.94 12.11 -14.12
CA SER A 275 6.97 13.13 -13.93
C SER A 275 6.52 14.44 -14.61
N PRO A 276 6.77 15.62 -14.02
CA PRO A 276 6.59 16.87 -14.76
C PRO A 276 7.51 16.85 -16.00
N ARG A 277 6.92 17.18 -17.16
CA ARG A 277 7.63 17.34 -18.44
C ARG A 277 8.59 18.52 -18.41
#